data_AF-T1BY01-F1
#
_entry.id   AF-T1BY01-F1
#
_cell.length_a   1.000
_cell.length_b   1.000
_cell.length_c   1.000
_cell.angle_alpha   90.00
_cell.angle_beta   90.00
_cell.angle_gamma   90.00
#
_symmetry.space_group_name_H-M   'P 1'
#
loop_
_entity.id
_entity.type
_entity.pdbx_description
1 polymer ?
#
loop_
_entity_poly.entity_id
_entity_poly.type
_entity_poly.pdbx_seq_one_letter_code
_entity_poly.pdbx_strand_id
1 'polypeptide(L)'
;MISVDMYAYNRYKKGMPKRTGAAYVVTTTRHHKGRTYHSHLLRRSYREGARVRNETLGNLSHLPDALIDIIRRSLKGETFVPVAEAFTVTA
;
A
#
# COMPACT_ATOMS: atom_id res chain seq x y z
N MET A 1 8.55 20.62 34.75
CA MET A 1 9.02 19.28 34.34
C MET A 1 7.85 18.52 33.68
N ILE A 2 7.45 18.89 32.45
CA ILE A 2 6.37 18.20 31.67
C ILE A 2 6.73 18.14 30.15
N SER A 3 7.79 18.81 29.70
CA SER A 3 8.02 19.02 28.26
C SER A 3 8.56 17.80 27.51
N VAL A 4 9.32 16.92 28.18
CA VAL A 4 10.01 15.78 27.53
C VAL A 4 9.03 14.70 27.06
N ASP A 5 7.96 14.44 27.82
CA ASP A 5 6.95 13.43 27.47
C ASP A 5 6.08 13.86 26.27
N MET A 6 5.82 15.16 26.08
CA MET A 6 5.03 15.64 24.94
C MET A 6 5.79 15.50 23.61
N TYR A 7 7.10 15.78 23.60
CA TYR A 7 7.92 15.58 22.40
C TYR A 7 8.03 14.10 22.04
N ALA A 8 8.21 13.23 23.03
CA ALA A 8 8.21 11.78 22.83
C ALA A 8 6.84 11.28 22.32
N TYR A 9 5.74 11.77 22.90
CA TYR A 9 4.37 11.45 22.49
C TYR A 9 4.07 11.86 21.04
N ASN A 10 4.45 13.07 20.63
CA ASN A 10 4.28 13.52 19.26
C ASN A 10 5.17 12.75 18.27
N ARG A 11 6.39 12.35 18.67
CA ARG A 11 7.27 11.51 17.85
C ARG A 11 6.69 10.10 17.69
N TYR A 12 6.11 9.55 18.75
CA TYR A 12 5.40 8.26 18.75
C TYR A 12 4.16 8.29 17.84
N LYS A 13 3.30 9.31 17.97
CA LYS A 13 2.13 9.47 17.10
C LYS A 13 2.49 9.73 15.63
N LYS A 14 3.61 10.39 15.35
CA LYS A 14 4.09 10.61 13.98
C LYS A 14 4.55 9.31 13.30
N GLY A 15 4.99 8.32 14.07
CA GLY A 15 5.40 7.00 13.57
C GLY A 15 4.26 5.98 13.48
N MET A 16 3.15 6.19 14.19
CA MET A 16 1.99 5.31 14.07
C MET A 16 1.27 5.56 12.74
N PRO A 17 1.13 4.54 11.87
CA PRO A 17 0.33 4.68 10.66
C PRO A 17 -1.12 5.01 11.05
N LYS A 18 -1.59 6.21 10.68
CA LYS A 18 -3.01 6.58 10.79
C LYS A 18 -3.83 5.54 10.04
N ARG A 19 -4.51 4.61 10.72
CA ARG A 19 -5.25 3.47 10.12
C ARG A 19 -6.50 3.90 9.32
N THR A 20 -6.51 5.10 8.75
CA THR A 20 -7.63 5.71 8.04
C THR A 20 -7.31 5.81 6.54
N GLY A 21 -8.26 5.42 5.69
CA GLY A 21 -8.16 5.48 4.23
C GLY A 21 -7.82 4.14 3.57
N ALA A 22 -8.46 3.86 2.44
CA ALA A 22 -8.20 2.67 1.63
C ALA A 22 -6.78 2.71 1.05
N ALA A 23 -6.10 1.57 1.07
CA ALA A 23 -4.80 1.42 0.44
C ALA A 23 -4.94 1.12 -1.06
N TYR A 24 -3.94 1.51 -1.85
CA TYR A 24 -3.88 1.29 -3.29
C TYR A 24 -2.43 1.09 -3.73
N VAL A 25 -2.22 0.39 -4.85
CA VAL A 25 -0.88 0.21 -5.43
C VAL A 25 -0.68 1.18 -6.58
N VAL A 26 0.44 1.90 -6.56
CA VAL A 26 0.90 2.75 -7.67
C VAL A 26 2.14 2.14 -8.29
N THR A 27 2.23 2.18 -9.61
CA THR A 27 3.49 1.93 -10.34
C THR A 27 4.11 3.27 -10.72
N THR A 28 5.35 3.50 -10.34
CA THR A 28 6.14 4.62 -10.85
C THR A 28 7.22 4.10 -11.77
N THR A 29 7.39 4.75 -12.92
CA THR A 29 8.43 4.42 -13.89
C THR A 29 9.53 5.47 -13.84
N ARG A 30 10.78 5.03 -13.77
CA ARG A 30 11.95 5.90 -13.83
C ARG A 30 12.90 5.42 -14.92
N HIS A 31 13.29 6.31 -15.82
CA HIS A 31 14.34 6.05 -16.80
C HIS A 31 15.67 6.59 -16.27
N HIS A 32 16.70 5.75 -16.24
CA HIS A 32 18.03 6.14 -15.80
C HIS A 32 19.11 5.32 -16.54
N LYS A 33 20.05 6.02 -17.19
CA LYS A 33 21.17 5.41 -17.93
C LYS A 33 20.70 4.32 -18.92
N GLY A 34 19.67 4.61 -19.70
CA GLY A 34 19.10 3.67 -20.68
C GLY A 34 18.31 2.51 -20.08
N ARG A 35 18.15 2.45 -18.76
CA ARG A 35 17.35 1.42 -18.08
C ARG A 35 16.03 2.01 -17.59
N THR A 36 14.97 1.22 -17.70
CA THR A 36 13.64 1.54 -17.17
C THR A 36 13.43 0.76 -15.87
N TYR A 37 13.17 1.48 -14.79
CA TYR A 37 12.90 0.93 -13.47
C TYR A 37 11.42 1.13 -13.15
N HIS A 38 10.75 0.05 -12.74
CA HIS A 38 9.41 0.11 -12.20
C HIS A 38 9.47 -0.08 -10.69
N SER A 39 8.81 0.81 -9.96
CA SER A 39 8.57 0.64 -8.53
C SER A 39 7.07 0.51 -8.28
N HIS A 40 6.66 -0.56 -7.60
CA HIS A 40 5.31 -0.79 -7.15
C HIS A 40 5.21 -0.41 -5.67
N LEU A 41 4.43 0.62 -5.35
CA LEU A 41 4.31 1.17 -4.00
C LEU A 41 2.89 0.99 -3.48
N LEU A 42 2.76 0.41 -2.29
CA LEU A 42 1.52 0.44 -1.53
C LEU A 42 1.40 1.83 -0.89
N ARG A 43 0.29 2.50 -1.13
CA ARG A 43 0.04 3.87 -0.69
C ARG A 43 -1.35 3.99 -0.08
N ARG A 44 -1.57 5.03 0.70
CA ARG A 44 -2.91 5.48 1.10
C ARG A 44 -3.01 7.00 1.10
N SER A 45 -4.22 7.50 0.92
CA SER A 45 -4.54 8.91 1.13
C SER A 45 -5.10 9.11 2.53
N TYR A 46 -4.69 10.18 3.21
CA TYR A 46 -5.19 10.57 4.51
C TYR A 46 -5.40 12.09 4.58
N ARG A 47 -6.22 12.54 5.51
CA ARG A 47 -6.40 13.98 5.77
C ARG A 47 -5.51 14.46 6.91
N GLU A 48 -4.84 15.57 6.66
CA GLU A 48 -4.08 16.36 7.63
C GLU A 48 -4.73 17.74 7.70
N GLY A 49 -5.66 17.90 8.64
CA GLY A 49 -6.57 19.06 8.67
C GLY A 49 -7.36 19.14 7.36
N ALA A 50 -7.31 20.30 6.71
CA ALA A 50 -7.98 20.54 5.42
C ALA A 50 -7.27 19.91 4.21
N ARG A 51 -6.04 19.40 4.37
CA ARG A 51 -5.23 18.91 3.24
C ARG A 51 -5.34 17.40 3.09
N VAL A 52 -5.51 16.92 1.86
CA VAL A 52 -5.32 15.51 1.50
C VAL A 52 -3.84 15.26 1.25
N ARG A 53 -3.29 14.24 1.88
CA ARG A 53 -1.89 13.80 1.76
C ARG A 53 -1.86 12.34 1.36
N ASN A 54 -0.74 11.92 0.78
CA ASN A 54 -0.48 10.52 0.47
C ASN A 54 0.73 10.05 1.26
N GLU A 55 0.67 8.84 1.78
CA GLU A 55 1.80 8.17 2.41
C GLU A 55 2.11 6.85 1.71
N THR A 56 3.40 6.46 1.73
CA THR A 56 3.86 5.15 1.27
C THR A 56 3.83 4.20 2.46
N LEU A 57 3.04 3.14 2.35
CA LEU A 57 2.92 2.07 3.36
C LEU A 57 4.00 0.99 3.19
N GLY A 58 4.46 0.78 1.96
CA GLY A 58 5.48 -0.21 1.66
C GLY A 58 5.86 -0.25 0.19
N ASN A 59 7.00 -0.87 -0.10
CA ASN A 59 7.47 -1.14 -1.45
C ASN A 59 7.18 -2.62 -1.79
N LEU A 60 6.39 -2.85 -2.83
CA LEU A 60 5.97 -4.16 -3.31
C LEU A 60 6.81 -4.66 -4.50
N SER A 61 7.79 -3.88 -4.98
CA SER A 61 8.58 -4.21 -6.19
C SER A 61 9.44 -5.47 -6.06
N HIS A 62 9.54 -6.05 -4.87
CA HIS A 62 10.23 -7.31 -4.61
C HIS A 62 9.32 -8.53 -4.82
N LEU A 63 8.02 -8.32 -5.02
CA LEU A 63 7.05 -9.38 -5.25
C LEU A 63 6.95 -9.71 -6.75
N PRO A 64 6.50 -10.92 -7.11
CA PRO A 64 6.19 -11.25 -8.50
C PRO A 64 5.05 -10.37 -9.06
N ASP A 65 5.13 -10.00 -10.34
CA ASP A 65 4.15 -9.13 -11.00
C ASP A 65 2.70 -9.66 -10.90
N ALA A 66 2.53 -10.97 -11.02
CA ALA A 66 1.22 -11.62 -10.89
C ALA A 66 0.60 -11.40 -9.50
N LEU A 67 1.41 -11.42 -8.44
CA LEU A 67 0.94 -11.15 -7.08
C LEU A 67 0.59 -9.66 -6.90
N ILE A 68 1.38 -8.77 -7.50
CA ILE A 68 1.09 -7.33 -7.49
C ILE A 68 -0.25 -7.04 -8.19
N ASP A 69 -0.54 -7.75 -9.28
CA ASP A 69 -1.83 -7.63 -9.98
C ASP A 69 -3.01 -8.10 -9.11
N ILE A 70 -2.88 -9.26 -8.45
CA ILE A 70 -3.88 -9.75 -7.49
C ILE A 70 -4.11 -8.70 -6.39
N ILE A 71 -3.04 -8.15 -5.80
CA ILE A 71 -3.16 -7.11 -4.76
C ILE A 71 -3.91 -5.87 -5.29
N ARG A 72 -3.62 -5.41 -6.52
CA ARG A 72 -4.34 -4.28 -7.14
C ARG A 72 -5.83 -4.56 -7.25
N ARG A 73 -6.19 -5.74 -7.71
CA ARG A 73 -7.57 -6.19 -7.93
C ARG A 73 -8.32 -6.37 -6.61
N SER A 74 -7.70 -7.05 -5.64
CA SER A 74 -8.25 -7.21 -4.29
C SER A 74 -8.49 -5.88 -3.60
N LEU A 75 -7.56 -4.92 -3.69
CA LEU A 75 -7.73 -3.59 -3.10
C LEU A 75 -8.83 -2.76 -3.79
N LYS A 76 -9.23 -3.12 -5.02
CA LYS A 76 -10.39 -2.54 -5.71
C LYS A 76 -11.70 -3.26 -5.38
N GLY A 77 -11.67 -4.25 -4.49
CA GLY A 77 -12.86 -4.99 -4.05
C GLY A 77 -13.11 -6.29 -4.82
N GLU A 78 -12.20 -6.73 -5.69
CA GLU A 78 -12.34 -8.02 -6.36
C GLU A 78 -12.09 -9.17 -5.38
N THR A 79 -12.98 -10.16 -5.39
CA THR A 79 -12.87 -11.35 -4.54
C THR A 79 -12.29 -12.50 -5.34
N PHE A 80 -11.35 -13.22 -4.73
CA PHE A 80 -10.72 -14.40 -5.30
C PHE A 80 -11.14 -15.63 -4.51
N VAL A 81 -11.46 -16.71 -5.21
CA VAL A 81 -11.80 -18.00 -4.64
C VAL A 81 -10.82 -19.06 -5.14
N PRO A 82 -10.41 -20.02 -4.29
CA PRO A 82 -9.64 -21.17 -4.75
C PRO A 82 -10.41 -21.94 -5.83
N VAL A 83 -9.73 -22.31 -6.91
CA VAL A 83 -10.37 -23.02 -8.04
C VAL A 83 -11.06 -24.32 -7.59
N ALA A 84 -10.42 -25.05 -6.67
CA ALA A 84 -10.95 -26.30 -6.12
C ALA A 84 -12.24 -26.11 -5.29
N GLU A 85 -12.48 -24.91 -4.75
CA GLU A 85 -13.70 -24.58 -4.01
C GLU A 85 -14.80 -24.05 -4.94
N ALA A 86 -14.42 -23.41 -6.05
CA ALA A 86 -15.35 -22.76 -6.97
C ALA A 86 -15.92 -23.70 -8.03
N PHE A 87 -15.18 -24.74 -8.44
CA PHE A 87 -15.57 -25.61 -9.53
C PHE A 87 -15.40 -27.08 -9.16
N THR A 88 -16.36 -27.91 -9.57
CA THR A 88 -16.24 -29.37 -9.56
C THR A 88 -16.11 -29.85 -11.00
N VAL A 89 -15.08 -30.64 -11.30
CA VAL A 89 -14.89 -31.24 -12.62
C VAL A 89 -15.65 -32.57 -12.68
N THR A 90 -16.59 -32.70 -13.59
CA THR A 90 -17.29 -33.96 -13.91
C THR A 90 -16.73 -34.56 -15.20
N ALA A 91 -16.66 -35.90 -15.27
CA ALA A 91 -16.18 -36.64 -16.43
C ALA A 91 -17.14 -36.60 -17.63
#